data_AF-A0A929HYC1-F1
#
_entry.id   AF-A0A929HYC1-F1
#
_cell.length_a   1.000
_cell.length_b   1.000
_cell.length_c   1.000
_cell.angle_alpha   90.00
_cell.angle_beta   90.00
_cell.angle_gamma   90.00
#
_symmetry.space_group_name_H-M   'P 1'
#
loop_
_entity.id
_entity.type
_entity.pdbx_description
1 polymer ?
#
loop_
_entity_poly.entity_id
_entity_poly.type
_entity_poly.pdbx_seq_one_letter_code
_entity_poly.pdbx_strand_id
1 'polypeptide(L)'
;MDKGWLKALIKATNRYQEYDGFGGRIVPLWRTKPPAWIGVSGKYNALKGTVFLRDDGCRDKEYCETKSGVPCGANMFFRKRVIDENGLFRSDLGPQAGIPGAAEDTEYCQRMVNRGKKFMYIGNATIYHPVEPEKLTKRYLTKWRYCCARSVVRCKGRPDNVKCYFNIPRYLIKQLFEALIRWNL
;
A
#
# COMPACT_ATOMS: atom_id res chain seq x y z
N MET A 1 -8.52 10.22 -12.95
CA MET A 1 -9.00 8.82 -12.98
C MET A 1 -9.54 8.53 -14.37
N ASP A 2 -9.65 7.27 -14.77
CA ASP A 2 -10.22 6.92 -16.08
C ASP A 2 -11.71 7.30 -16.18
N LYS A 3 -12.21 7.66 -17.37
CA LYS A 3 -13.62 8.05 -17.58
C LYS A 3 -14.59 6.89 -17.26
N GLY A 4 -14.16 5.66 -17.46
CA GLY A 4 -14.92 4.45 -17.17
C GLY A 4 -14.85 4.00 -15.71
N TRP A 5 -14.05 4.64 -14.86
CA TRP A 5 -13.75 4.19 -13.50
C TRP A 5 -15.02 3.93 -12.66
N LEU A 6 -15.96 4.88 -12.63
CA LEU A 6 -17.19 4.73 -11.84
C LEU A 6 -18.11 3.66 -12.42
N LYS A 7 -18.21 3.58 -13.76
CA LYS A 7 -19.00 2.54 -14.44
C LYS A 7 -18.45 1.15 -14.17
N ALA A 8 -17.12 1.01 -14.15
CA ALA A 8 -16.45 -0.25 -13.81
C ALA A 8 -16.76 -0.67 -12.37
N LEU A 9 -16.75 0.27 -11.42
CA LEU A 9 -17.11 -0.01 -10.02
C LEU A 9 -18.59 -0.39 -9.88
N ILE A 10 -19.52 0.32 -10.51
CA ILE A 10 -20.95 -0.04 -10.47
C ILE A 10 -21.19 -1.44 -11.05
N LYS A 11 -20.54 -1.75 -12.19
CA LYS A 11 -20.61 -3.08 -12.79
C LYS A 11 -20.05 -4.15 -11.85
N ALA A 12 -18.92 -3.85 -11.19
CA ALA A 12 -18.30 -4.75 -10.22
C ALA A 12 -19.20 -4.99 -9.00
N THR A 13 -19.81 -3.95 -8.42
CA THR A 13 -20.68 -4.10 -7.24
C THR A 13 -21.92 -4.92 -7.52
N ASN A 14 -22.43 -4.88 -8.76
CA ASN A 14 -23.57 -5.67 -9.22
C ASN A 14 -23.19 -7.12 -9.53
N ARG A 15 -21.98 -7.33 -10.08
CA ARG A 15 -21.48 -8.66 -10.46
C ARG A 15 -21.01 -9.48 -9.26
N TYR A 16 -20.31 -8.84 -8.33
CA TYR A 16 -19.63 -9.47 -7.20
C TYR A 16 -20.35 -9.10 -5.89
N GLN A 17 -21.59 -9.57 -5.75
CA GLN A 17 -22.49 -9.19 -4.64
C GLN A 17 -22.03 -9.74 -3.30
N GLU A 18 -21.38 -10.90 -3.32
CA GLU A 18 -20.83 -11.64 -2.20
C GLU A 18 -19.55 -11.02 -1.61
N TYR A 19 -18.92 -10.09 -2.31
CA TYR A 19 -17.70 -9.40 -1.85
C TYR A 19 -18.03 -8.19 -0.97
N ASP A 20 -17.18 -7.95 0.03
CA ASP A 20 -17.39 -6.91 1.04
C ASP A 20 -16.78 -5.58 0.66
N GLY A 21 -15.71 -5.61 -0.13
CA GLY A 21 -15.07 -4.42 -0.66
C GLY A 21 -14.38 -4.65 -1.99
N PHE A 22 -13.89 -3.56 -2.54
CA PHE A 22 -13.28 -3.49 -3.84
C PHE A 22 -12.04 -2.60 -3.76
N GLY A 23 -11.15 -2.79 -4.71
CA GLY A 23 -10.10 -1.84 -4.97
C GLY A 23 -9.73 -1.87 -6.44
N GLY A 24 -9.23 -0.75 -6.94
CA GLY A 24 -8.98 -0.59 -8.36
C GLY A 24 -7.49 -0.53 -8.68
N ARG A 25 -7.21 -0.55 -9.98
CA ARG A 25 -5.87 -0.38 -10.53
C ARG A 25 -5.32 1.03 -10.24
N ILE A 26 -4.07 1.12 -9.81
CA ILE A 26 -3.37 2.38 -9.56
C ILE A 26 -2.09 2.42 -10.39
N VAL A 27 -2.06 3.33 -11.35
CA VAL A 27 -0.92 3.56 -12.24
C VAL A 27 -0.25 4.88 -11.86
N PRO A 28 1.07 4.91 -11.59
CA PRO A 28 1.79 6.15 -11.36
C PRO A 28 1.78 7.03 -12.62
N LEU A 29 1.47 8.31 -12.44
CA LEU A 29 1.58 9.34 -13.48
C LEU A 29 2.85 10.16 -13.23
N TRP A 30 3.87 9.88 -14.04
CA TRP A 30 5.18 10.52 -13.95
C TRP A 30 5.15 11.90 -14.59
N ARG A 31 5.42 12.96 -13.82
CA ARG A 31 5.61 14.32 -14.36
C ARG A 31 7.04 14.55 -14.86
N THR A 32 7.99 13.76 -14.37
CA THR A 32 9.38 13.76 -14.77
C THR A 32 9.88 12.33 -14.93
N LYS A 33 10.95 12.14 -15.70
CA LYS A 33 11.58 10.82 -15.82
C LYS A 33 12.06 10.35 -14.44
N PRO A 34 11.66 9.17 -13.96
CA PRO A 34 12.15 8.66 -12.68
C PRO A 34 13.67 8.45 -12.77
N PRO A 35 14.44 8.88 -11.75
CA PRO A 35 15.85 8.55 -11.63
C PRO A 35 16.08 7.04 -11.70
N ALA A 36 17.21 6.62 -12.27
CA ALA A 36 17.54 5.20 -12.44
C ALA A 36 17.57 4.40 -11.12
N TRP A 37 17.87 5.08 -10.01
CA TRP A 37 17.87 4.46 -8.67
C TRP A 37 16.46 4.18 -8.13
N ILE A 38 15.41 4.79 -8.71
CA ILE A 38 14.02 4.48 -8.38
C ILE A 38 13.62 3.23 -9.16
N GLY A 39 13.97 2.07 -8.62
CA GLY A 39 13.62 0.76 -9.16
C GLY A 39 12.10 0.52 -9.17
N VAL A 40 11.41 1.06 -10.18
CA VAL A 40 9.96 0.83 -10.41
C VAL A 40 9.69 -0.48 -11.15
N SER A 41 10.71 -1.08 -11.75
CA SER A 41 10.70 -2.40 -12.38
C SER A 41 11.62 -3.38 -11.63
N GLY A 42 11.38 -4.68 -11.77
CA GLY A 42 12.22 -5.74 -11.18
C GLY A 42 11.77 -6.29 -9.81
N LYS A 43 12.51 -7.29 -9.32
CA LYS A 43 12.21 -8.12 -8.12
C LYS A 43 12.33 -7.36 -6.79
N TYR A 44 13.10 -6.27 -6.75
CA TYR A 44 13.39 -5.50 -5.52
C TYR A 44 12.72 -4.13 -5.52
N ASN A 45 11.43 -4.16 -5.82
CA ASN A 45 10.55 -3.00 -5.98
C ASN A 45 10.09 -2.44 -4.63
N ALA A 46 11.02 -2.13 -3.74
CA ALA A 46 10.69 -1.58 -2.42
C ALA A 46 9.83 -0.32 -2.56
N LEU A 47 10.05 0.48 -3.63
CA LEU A 47 9.51 1.83 -3.84
C LEU A 47 8.07 1.90 -4.37
N LYS A 48 7.46 0.75 -4.73
CA LYS A 48 6.05 0.65 -5.13
C LYS A 48 5.08 1.38 -4.20
N GLY A 49 5.32 1.30 -2.89
CA GLY A 49 4.52 2.00 -1.89
C GLY A 49 4.63 3.53 -1.98
N THR A 50 5.82 4.06 -2.28
CA THR A 50 6.08 5.51 -2.33
C THR A 50 5.40 6.18 -3.53
N VAL A 51 5.23 5.44 -4.62
CA VAL A 51 4.59 5.91 -5.86
C VAL A 51 3.19 5.34 -6.06
N PHE A 52 2.61 4.70 -5.03
CA PHE A 52 1.27 4.11 -5.05
C PHE A 52 1.04 3.11 -6.20
N LEU A 53 2.07 2.44 -6.71
CA LEU A 53 1.92 1.48 -7.80
C LEU A 53 1.19 0.22 -7.29
N ARG A 54 -0.01 -0.01 -7.82
CA ARG A 54 -0.85 -1.21 -7.63
C ARG A 54 -1.45 -1.60 -8.98
N ASP A 55 -0.67 -2.35 -9.73
CA ASP A 55 -1.03 -2.79 -11.07
C ASP A 55 -0.90 -4.31 -11.17
N ASP A 56 -2.04 -4.98 -11.04
CA ASP A 56 -2.20 -6.42 -11.20
C ASP A 56 -2.84 -6.78 -12.57
N GLY A 57 -2.84 -5.82 -13.51
CA GLY A 57 -3.39 -5.95 -14.85
C GLY A 57 -4.86 -5.49 -14.95
N CYS A 58 -5.45 -5.68 -16.13
CA CYS A 58 -6.82 -5.23 -16.44
C CYS A 58 -7.91 -6.25 -16.05
N ARG A 59 -7.54 -7.43 -15.57
CA ARG A 59 -8.48 -8.49 -15.19
C ARG A 59 -8.88 -8.35 -13.72
N ASP A 60 -10.17 -8.55 -13.46
CA ASP A 60 -10.70 -8.64 -12.11
C ASP A 60 -10.17 -9.93 -11.45
N LYS A 61 -9.82 -9.86 -10.16
CA LYS A 61 -9.32 -11.01 -9.39
C LYS A 61 -9.52 -10.81 -7.90
N GLU A 62 -9.58 -11.90 -7.14
CA GLU A 62 -9.63 -11.79 -5.69
C GLU A 62 -8.34 -11.13 -5.16
N TYR A 63 -8.47 -10.28 -4.14
CA TYR A 63 -7.31 -9.58 -3.60
C TYR A 63 -6.28 -10.53 -2.97
N CYS A 64 -6.69 -11.70 -2.49
CA CYS A 64 -5.77 -12.75 -2.01
C CYS A 64 -4.83 -13.27 -3.11
N GLU A 65 -5.21 -13.13 -4.39
CA GLU A 65 -4.39 -13.50 -5.55
C GLU A 65 -3.50 -12.34 -6.05
N THR A 66 -3.71 -11.12 -5.54
CA THR A 66 -2.91 -9.94 -5.90
C THR A 66 -1.58 -9.93 -5.14
N LYS A 67 -0.61 -9.18 -5.66
CA LYS A 67 0.69 -8.99 -4.98
C LYS A 67 0.57 -8.25 -3.64
N SER A 68 -0.48 -7.47 -3.43
CA SER A 68 -0.66 -6.66 -2.21
C SER A 68 -1.52 -7.32 -1.14
N GLY A 69 -2.33 -8.33 -1.48
CA GLY A 69 -3.24 -9.01 -0.56
C GLY A 69 -4.47 -8.20 -0.13
N VAL A 70 -4.38 -6.86 -0.10
CA VAL A 70 -5.47 -5.94 0.28
C VAL A 70 -5.51 -4.69 -0.63
N PRO A 71 -6.66 -3.99 -0.71
CA PRO A 71 -6.78 -2.71 -1.39
C PRO A 71 -5.85 -1.63 -0.83
N CYS A 72 -5.46 -0.68 -1.69
CA CYS A 72 -4.69 0.50 -1.29
C CYS A 72 -5.61 1.70 -1.11
N GLY A 73 -5.33 2.54 -0.10
CA GLY A 73 -6.14 3.69 0.30
C GLY A 73 -6.47 4.66 -0.83
N ALA A 74 -5.60 4.77 -1.84
CA ALA A 74 -5.83 5.64 -2.98
C ALA A 74 -6.97 5.18 -3.92
N ASN A 75 -7.37 3.91 -3.88
CA ASN A 75 -8.39 3.34 -4.77
C ASN A 75 -9.08 2.13 -4.10
N MET A 76 -9.73 2.36 -2.96
CA MET A 76 -10.46 1.33 -2.19
C MET A 76 -11.92 1.74 -1.98
N PHE A 77 -12.80 0.75 -1.93
CA PHE A 77 -14.25 0.93 -1.78
C PHE A 77 -14.79 -0.18 -0.89
N PHE A 78 -15.82 0.14 -0.10
CA PHE A 78 -16.44 -0.81 0.81
C PHE A 78 -17.95 -0.74 0.67
N ARG A 79 -18.62 -1.86 0.84
CA ARG A 79 -20.07 -1.82 1.06
C ARG A 79 -20.33 -1.17 2.42
N LYS A 80 -21.38 -0.35 2.50
CA LYS A 80 -21.73 0.37 3.73
C LYS A 80 -21.83 -0.56 4.95
N ARG A 81 -22.51 -1.72 4.79
CA ARG A 81 -22.67 -2.72 5.87
C ARG A 81 -21.35 -3.15 6.53
N VAL A 82 -20.24 -3.11 5.79
CA VAL A 82 -18.94 -3.59 6.27
C VAL A 82 -18.25 -2.53 7.14
N ILE A 83 -18.57 -1.26 6.94
CA ILE A 83 -18.04 -0.16 7.76
C ILE A 83 -18.60 -0.26 9.18
N ASP A 84 -19.91 -0.50 9.31
CA ASP A 84 -20.59 -0.60 10.60
C ASP A 84 -20.02 -1.76 11.46
N GLU A 85 -19.65 -2.87 10.82
CA GLU A 85 -19.05 -4.02 11.49
C GLU A 85 -17.55 -3.85 11.79
N ASN A 86 -16.79 -3.13 10.95
CA ASN A 86 -15.33 -3.02 11.08
C ASN A 86 -14.85 -1.89 12.01
N GLY A 87 -15.76 -0.99 12.41
CA GLY A 87 -15.42 0.25 13.10
C GLY A 87 -14.68 1.22 12.19
N LEU A 88 -14.08 2.25 12.78
CA LEU A 88 -13.40 3.32 12.03
C LEU A 88 -11.90 3.07 11.82
N PHE A 89 -11.29 3.84 10.93
CA PHE A 89 -9.83 3.87 10.75
C PHE A 89 -9.13 4.26 12.05
N ARG A 90 -7.94 3.68 12.27
CA ARG A 90 -7.02 4.10 13.32
C ARG A 90 -6.39 5.45 13.00
N SER A 91 -6.73 6.47 13.78
CA SER A 91 -6.22 7.84 13.62
C SER A 91 -4.75 8.01 14.02
N ASP A 92 -4.14 7.01 14.66
CA ASP A 92 -2.74 7.04 15.12
C ASP A 92 -1.70 6.53 14.08
N LEU A 93 -2.16 5.97 12.94
CA LEU A 93 -1.31 5.35 11.92
C LEU A 93 -1.11 6.24 10.67
N GLY A 94 -2.19 6.82 10.18
CA GLY A 94 -2.21 7.56 8.91
C GLY A 94 -1.48 8.91 8.97
N PRO A 95 -1.43 9.63 7.84
CA PRO A 95 -0.83 10.95 7.78
C PRO A 95 -1.42 11.89 8.83
N GLN A 96 -0.54 12.51 9.62
CA GLN A 96 -0.89 13.57 10.56
C GLN A 96 -0.34 14.89 10.03
N ALA A 97 -0.84 16.02 10.52
CA ALA A 97 -0.45 17.35 10.02
C ALA A 97 1.09 17.49 9.90
N GLY A 98 1.60 17.56 8.67
CA GLY A 98 3.04 17.69 8.37
C GLY A 98 3.89 16.43 8.47
N ILE A 99 3.34 15.28 8.89
CA ILE A 99 4.05 14.01 9.07
C ILE A 99 3.42 12.94 8.16
N PRO A 100 4.17 12.41 7.17
CA PRO A 100 3.71 11.27 6.40
C PRO A 100 3.39 10.11 7.35
N GLY A 101 2.21 9.54 7.26
CA GLY A 101 1.84 8.30 7.95
C GLY A 101 1.49 7.24 6.92
N ALA A 102 1.36 6.01 7.37
CA ALA A 102 1.02 4.89 6.51
C ALA A 102 0.42 3.75 7.34
N ALA A 103 -0.04 2.72 6.64
CA ALA A 103 -0.59 1.49 7.20
C ALA A 103 -1.98 1.63 7.83
N GLU A 104 -2.61 2.81 7.84
CA GLU A 104 -4.00 2.99 8.23
C GLU A 104 -4.95 2.23 7.29
N ASP A 105 -4.72 2.32 5.98
CA ASP A 105 -5.49 1.62 4.95
C ASP A 105 -5.28 0.11 5.03
N THR A 106 -4.02 -0.29 5.22
CA THR A 106 -3.59 -1.68 5.28
C THR A 106 -4.09 -2.35 6.55
N GLU A 107 -4.00 -1.67 7.70
CA GLU A 107 -4.55 -2.14 8.98
C GLU A 107 -6.05 -2.30 8.88
N TYR A 108 -6.75 -1.29 8.36
CA TYR A 108 -8.21 -1.31 8.24
C TYR A 108 -8.70 -2.46 7.37
N CYS A 109 -8.09 -2.66 6.19
CA CYS A 109 -8.41 -3.77 5.30
C CYS A 109 -8.01 -5.13 5.88
N GLN A 110 -6.82 -5.24 6.51
CA GLN A 110 -6.39 -6.50 7.12
C GLN A 110 -7.29 -6.91 8.28
N ARG A 111 -7.76 -5.95 9.06
CA ARG A 111 -8.73 -6.19 10.15
C ARG A 111 -10.03 -6.78 9.61
N MET A 112 -10.51 -6.30 8.45
CA MET A 112 -11.64 -6.89 7.75
C MET A 112 -11.34 -8.32 7.25
N VAL A 113 -10.18 -8.55 6.62
CA VAL A 113 -9.77 -9.90 6.17
C VAL A 113 -9.74 -10.88 7.34
N ASN A 114 -9.21 -10.48 8.49
CA ASN A 114 -9.16 -11.30 9.69
C ASN A 114 -10.55 -11.66 10.26
N ARG A 115 -11.60 -10.93 9.85
CA ARG A 115 -13.01 -11.20 10.16
C ARG A 115 -13.74 -11.91 9.02
N GLY A 116 -13.00 -12.49 8.07
CA GLY A 116 -13.54 -13.25 6.95
C GLY A 116 -14.08 -12.40 5.79
N LYS A 117 -13.82 -11.09 5.76
CA LYS A 117 -14.27 -10.23 4.67
C LYS A 117 -13.44 -10.42 3.41
N LYS A 118 -14.10 -10.37 2.25
CA LYS A 118 -13.49 -10.58 0.93
C LYS A 118 -13.42 -9.30 0.11
N PHE A 119 -12.33 -9.17 -0.64
CA PHE A 119 -12.09 -8.02 -1.52
C PHE A 119 -11.87 -8.45 -2.96
N MET A 120 -12.43 -7.70 -3.90
CA MET A 120 -12.22 -7.90 -5.33
C MET A 120 -11.38 -6.75 -5.93
N TYR A 121 -10.30 -7.08 -6.62
CA TYR A 121 -9.55 -6.14 -7.44
C TYR A 121 -10.27 -5.95 -8.78
N ILE A 122 -10.52 -4.70 -9.16
CA ILE A 122 -11.21 -4.32 -10.40
C ILE A 122 -10.22 -3.66 -11.35
N GLY A 123 -9.75 -4.42 -12.33
CA GLY A 123 -8.67 -3.98 -13.22
C GLY A 123 -9.05 -2.79 -14.09
N ASN A 124 -10.34 -2.65 -14.41
CA ASN A 124 -10.88 -1.54 -15.19
C ASN A 124 -11.22 -0.30 -14.35
N ALA A 125 -11.21 -0.41 -13.01
CA ALA A 125 -11.36 0.75 -12.12
C ALA A 125 -10.00 1.44 -11.95
N THR A 126 -9.50 2.07 -13.01
CA THR A 126 -8.15 2.64 -13.04
C THR A 126 -8.09 4.09 -12.57
N ILE A 127 -7.15 4.38 -11.68
CA ILE A 127 -6.72 5.74 -11.36
C ILE A 127 -5.27 5.97 -11.78
N TYR A 128 -4.95 7.24 -12.05
CA TYR A 128 -3.60 7.70 -12.34
C TYR A 128 -3.14 8.56 -11.16
N HIS A 129 -2.15 8.08 -10.41
CA HIS A 129 -1.67 8.75 -9.20
C HIS A 129 -0.48 9.64 -9.54
N PRO A 130 -0.58 10.98 -9.44
CA PRO A 130 0.54 11.88 -9.73
C PRO A 130 1.75 11.59 -8.84
N VAL A 131 2.93 11.55 -9.45
CA VAL A 131 4.20 11.44 -8.75
C VAL A 131 4.96 12.75 -8.91
N GLU A 132 4.95 13.55 -7.85
CA GLU A 132 5.67 14.83 -7.83
C GLU A 132 7.20 14.61 -7.75
N PRO A 133 8.01 15.47 -8.40
CA PRO A 133 9.47 15.33 -8.42
C PRO A 133 10.11 15.23 -7.03
N GLU A 134 9.56 15.91 -6.03
CA GLU A 134 10.05 15.86 -4.64
C GLU A 134 9.99 14.45 -4.04
N LYS A 135 8.98 13.66 -4.43
CA LYS A 135 8.84 12.24 -4.02
C LYS A 135 9.91 11.35 -4.63
N LEU A 136 10.60 11.85 -5.66
CA LEU A 136 11.69 11.17 -6.36
C LEU A 136 13.07 11.53 -5.78
N THR A 137 13.13 12.13 -4.59
CA THR A 137 14.41 12.45 -3.92
C THR A 137 14.74 11.40 -2.86
N LYS A 138 16.03 11.09 -2.69
CA LYS A 138 16.51 10.20 -1.61
C LYS A 138 16.08 10.72 -0.23
N ARG A 139 16.10 12.04 -0.04
CA ARG A 139 15.69 12.74 1.19
C ARG A 139 14.22 12.46 1.53
N TYR A 140 13.31 12.69 0.58
CA TYR A 140 11.88 12.41 0.78
C TYR A 140 11.66 10.93 1.08
N LEU A 141 12.25 10.05 0.28
CA LEU A 141 12.07 8.61 0.43
C LEU A 141 12.52 8.12 1.81
N THR A 142 13.68 8.58 2.28
CA THR A 142 14.21 8.20 3.59
C THR A 142 13.28 8.67 4.71
N LYS A 143 12.82 9.93 4.66
CA LYS A 143 11.83 10.46 5.61
C LYS A 143 10.54 9.66 5.58
N TRP A 144 10.01 9.38 4.40
CA TRP A 144 8.78 8.61 4.22
C TRP A 144 8.91 7.19 4.77
N ARG A 145 10.00 6.47 4.44
CA ARG A 145 10.29 5.13 4.96
C ARG A 145 10.38 5.08 6.47
N TYR A 146 11.07 6.04 7.06
CA TYR A 146 11.17 6.15 8.50
C TYR A 146 9.77 6.30 9.14
N CYS A 147 8.92 7.15 8.58
CA CYS A 147 7.57 7.33 9.12
C CYS A 147 6.67 6.10 8.88
N CYS A 148 6.77 5.44 7.73
CA CYS A 148 6.09 4.17 7.49
C CYS A 148 6.52 3.10 8.50
N ALA A 149 7.82 2.98 8.78
CA ALA A 149 8.34 2.02 9.75
C ALA A 149 7.80 2.30 11.16
N ARG A 150 7.76 3.57 11.59
CA ARG A 150 7.12 3.97 12.86
C ARG A 150 5.65 3.55 12.91
N SER A 151 4.91 3.76 11.82
CA SER A 151 3.49 3.41 11.75
C SER A 151 3.29 1.89 11.80
N VAL A 152 4.15 1.12 11.13
CA VAL A 152 4.14 -0.36 11.23
C VAL A 152 4.40 -0.83 12.66
N VAL A 153 5.36 -0.24 13.37
CA VAL A 153 5.65 -0.59 14.77
C VAL A 153 4.47 -0.22 15.69
N ARG A 154 3.81 0.93 15.48
CA ARG A 154 2.57 1.28 16.21
C ARG A 154 1.42 0.33 15.91
N CYS A 155 1.34 -0.15 14.67
CA CYS A 155 0.28 -1.05 14.23
C CYS A 155 0.47 -2.46 14.78
N LYS A 156 1.67 -3.03 14.66
CA LYS A 156 1.97 -4.44 14.93
C LYS A 156 2.70 -4.71 16.24
N GLY A 157 3.13 -3.65 16.93
CA GLY A 157 4.05 -3.76 18.06
C GLY A 157 5.49 -4.03 17.62
N ARG A 158 6.38 -4.09 18.62
CA ARG A 158 7.74 -4.59 18.42
C ARG A 158 7.67 -6.11 18.38
N PRO A 159 8.37 -6.79 17.46
CA PRO A 159 8.36 -8.25 17.45
C PRO A 159 9.03 -8.81 18.72
N ASP A 160 8.32 -9.72 19.38
CA ASP A 160 8.78 -10.40 20.58
C ASP A 160 9.77 -11.54 20.23
N ASN A 161 10.60 -11.93 21.19
CA ASN A 161 11.53 -13.07 21.07
C ASN A 161 12.53 -12.99 19.89
N VAL A 162 12.85 -11.78 19.44
CA VAL A 162 13.85 -11.59 18.38
C VAL A 162 15.24 -11.39 18.96
N LYS A 163 16.22 -12.16 18.48
CA LYS A 163 17.64 -11.94 18.81
C LYS A 163 18.06 -10.53 18.41
N CYS A 164 18.53 -9.76 19.39
CA CYS A 164 18.98 -8.38 19.20
C CYS A 164 20.49 -8.26 19.43
N TYR A 165 21.12 -7.34 18.72
CA TYR A 165 22.46 -6.82 19.02
C TYR A 165 22.33 -5.33 19.27
N PHE A 166 22.85 -4.82 20.39
CA PHE A 166 22.72 -3.41 20.78
C PHE A 166 21.27 -2.87 20.71
N ASN A 167 20.29 -3.66 21.17
CA ASN A 167 18.85 -3.37 21.08
C ASN A 167 18.26 -3.29 19.65
N ILE A 168 19.02 -3.66 18.62
CA ILE A 168 18.58 -3.72 17.23
C ILE A 168 18.29 -5.19 16.87
N PRO A 169 17.06 -5.53 16.43
CA PRO A 169 16.76 -6.84 15.89
C PRO A 169 17.76 -7.26 14.80
N ARG A 170 18.40 -8.42 14.97
CA ARG A 170 19.48 -8.91 14.08
C ARG A 170 19.08 -8.94 12.61
N TYR A 171 17.81 -9.24 12.33
CA TYR A 171 17.31 -9.28 10.95
C TYR A 171 17.31 -7.90 10.27
N LEU A 172 17.18 -6.80 11.04
CA LEU A 172 17.26 -5.43 10.51
C LEU A 172 18.69 -5.07 10.13
N ILE A 173 19.68 -5.54 10.90
CA ILE A 173 21.11 -5.39 10.55
C ILE A 173 21.38 -6.10 9.24
N LYS A 174 20.92 -7.35 9.09
CA LYS A 174 21.02 -8.10 7.84
C LYS A 174 20.35 -7.35 6.67
N GLN A 175 19.11 -6.89 6.85
CA GLN A 175 18.39 -6.13 5.82
C GLN A 175 19.12 -4.83 5.42
N LEU A 176 19.74 -4.14 6.39
CA LEU A 176 20.54 -2.95 6.15
C LEU A 176 21.77 -3.28 5.30
N PHE A 177 22.56 -4.30 5.66
CA PHE A 177 23.72 -4.71 4.87
C PHE A 177 23.33 -5.11 3.45
N GLU A 178 22.27 -5.90 3.29
CA GLU A 178 21.77 -6.24 1.96
C GLU A 178 21.29 -5.01 1.19
N ALA A 179 20.74 -4.00 1.87
CA ALA A 179 20.32 -2.74 1.23
C ALA A 179 21.52 -1.90 0.79
N LEU A 180 22.57 -1.78 1.62
CA LEU A 180 23.79 -1.05 1.31
C LEU A 180 24.50 -1.63 0.08
N ILE A 181 24.71 -2.95 0.06
CA ILE A 181 25.28 -3.67 -1.10
C ILE A 181 24.44 -3.43 -2.35
N ARG A 182 23.11 -3.46 -2.22
CA ARG A 182 22.20 -3.29 -3.36
C ARG A 182 22.17 -1.87 -3.92
N TRP A 183 22.38 -0.86 -3.08
CA TRP A 183 22.21 0.55 -3.46
C TRP A 183 23.54 1.26 -3.75
N ASN A 184 24.67 0.54 -3.69
CA ASN A 184 26.02 1.11 -3.83
C ASN A 184 26.16 2.43 -3.06
N LEU A 185 25.69 2.42 -1.80
CA LEU A 185 25.90 3.52 -0.84
C LEU A 185 27.27 3.38 -0.17
#